data_AF-A0AAJ5WT25-F1
#
_entry.id   AF-A0AAJ5WT25-F1
#
_cell.length_a   1.000
_cell.length_b   1.000
_cell.length_c   1.000
_cell.angle_alpha   90.00
_cell.angle_beta   90.00
_cell.angle_gamma   90.00
#
_symmetry.space_group_name_H-M   'P 1'
#
loop_
_entity.id
_entity.type
_entity.pdbx_description
1 polymer ?
#
loop_
_entity_poly.entity_id
_entity_poly.type
_entity_poly.pdbx_seq_one_letter_code
_entity_poly.pdbx_strand_id
1 'polypeptide(L)'
;MDPRAISIQDFTYELPEERIAWHPLPERDASRLLVYKSGRIDTDTDQYRNLPQYLPERSLLVFNNTKVVEARLLFQKATGARIEIFCLEPGPQYPDITSAMTQTGQVEWLCLVGGASKWKPGQLLEKELPGPKGPLLLQARYLRKEPDSFAIELSWNDDQLSFAELLHLAGQIPLPPYIKRSAATADQERYQTIYARSEGSVAAPTAGLHFTQAIFEKLAARHITRTEVTLHVGAGTFQPVKAATMEAHNMHLEFIDVTAISIRELLQHLDGHITAVGTTSLRTIESLYWLGVKTLHTPELAPEELTIGQWDAYELPGHYTANAALTSLLAYMEKKGWERLLTKTQLLIAPGYTIRIPKALVTNFHQPQSTLLLLVAAFVGADWRRIYDFALQQEFRFLSYGDGCLLFTPPASSAGTPA
;
A
#
# COMPACT_ATOMS: atom_id res chain seq x y z
N MET A 1 -7.34 19.61 -14.25
CA MET A 1 -7.63 18.45 -15.13
C MET A 1 -8.53 17.51 -14.34
N ASP A 2 -9.63 17.04 -14.93
CA ASP A 2 -10.45 16.02 -14.28
C ASP A 2 -9.71 14.68 -14.33
N PRO A 3 -9.43 14.04 -13.18
CA PRO A 3 -8.73 12.75 -13.15
C PRO A 3 -9.44 11.65 -13.95
N ARG A 4 -10.76 11.72 -14.13
CA ARG A 4 -11.54 10.71 -14.89
C ARG A 4 -11.06 10.58 -16.33
N ALA A 5 -10.69 11.71 -16.93
CA ALA A 5 -10.25 11.78 -18.33
C ALA A 5 -8.78 11.39 -18.53
N ILE A 6 -8.01 11.12 -17.47
CA ILE A 6 -6.61 10.75 -17.59
C ILE A 6 -6.48 9.44 -18.35
N SER A 7 -5.69 9.44 -19.43
CA SER A 7 -5.28 8.22 -20.09
C SER A 7 -4.06 7.63 -19.39
N ILE A 8 -4.11 6.35 -19.05
CA ILE A 8 -2.96 5.68 -18.44
C ILE A 8 -1.76 5.59 -19.39
N GLN A 9 -2.01 5.64 -20.71
CA GLN A 9 -0.96 5.58 -21.73
C GLN A 9 -0.03 6.79 -21.68
N ASP A 10 -0.50 7.95 -21.19
CA ASP A 10 0.33 9.14 -21.00
C ASP A 10 1.37 8.96 -19.87
N PHE A 11 1.12 7.99 -18.97
CA PHE A 11 1.95 7.66 -17.82
C PHE A 11 2.74 6.39 -18.09
N THR A 12 3.53 6.43 -19.16
CA THR A 12 4.39 5.32 -19.57
C THR A 12 5.83 5.79 -19.77
N TYR A 13 6.76 4.84 -19.63
CA TYR A 13 8.18 4.98 -19.90
C TYR A 13 8.75 3.58 -20.17
N GLU A 14 9.89 3.50 -20.87
CA GLU A 14 10.55 2.23 -21.10
C GLU A 14 11.29 1.78 -19.83
N LEU A 15 10.90 0.63 -19.29
CA LEU A 15 11.55 0.00 -18.14
C LEU A 15 12.26 -1.28 -18.60
N PRO A 16 13.58 -1.23 -18.87
CA PRO A 16 14.36 -2.41 -19.22
C PRO A 16 14.37 -3.42 -18.07
N GLU A 17 14.34 -4.71 -18.40
CA GLU A 17 14.25 -5.79 -17.40
C GLU A 17 15.48 -5.81 -16.47
N GLU A 18 16.64 -5.43 -16.98
CA GLU A 18 17.90 -5.28 -16.24
C GLU A 18 17.87 -4.18 -15.18
N ARG A 19 16.93 -3.23 -15.26
CA ARG A 19 16.72 -2.21 -14.23
C ARG A 19 15.81 -2.67 -13.10
N ILE A 20 15.11 -3.80 -13.25
CA ILE A 20 14.21 -4.32 -12.22
C ILE A 20 15.00 -5.11 -11.18
N ALA A 21 14.96 -4.69 -9.92
CA ALA A 21 15.62 -5.43 -8.84
C ALA A 21 14.81 -6.67 -8.43
N TRP A 22 15.31 -7.86 -8.76
CA TRP A 22 14.67 -9.13 -8.36
C TRP A 22 15.03 -9.56 -6.93
N HIS A 23 16.15 -9.06 -6.43
CA HIS A 23 16.66 -9.31 -5.08
C HIS A 23 17.02 -7.98 -4.41
N PRO A 24 16.82 -7.87 -3.09
CA PRO A 24 17.30 -6.72 -2.35
C PRO A 24 18.82 -6.76 -2.20
N LEU A 25 19.43 -5.61 -1.92
CA LEU A 25 20.84 -5.56 -1.53
C LEU A 25 21.07 -6.29 -0.20
N PRO A 26 22.31 -6.75 0.08
CA PRO A 26 22.65 -7.35 1.37
C PRO A 26 22.29 -6.42 2.53
N GLU A 27 22.73 -5.16 2.46
CA GLU A 27 22.38 -4.08 3.38
C GLU A 27 21.18 -3.29 2.84
N ARG A 28 20.12 -3.15 3.65
CA ARG A 28 18.87 -2.49 3.25
C ARG A 28 19.06 -1.00 2.91
N ASP A 29 19.95 -0.32 3.63
CA ASP A 29 20.19 1.13 3.50
C ASP A 29 21.37 1.49 2.57
N ALA A 30 21.95 0.49 1.90
CA ALA A 30 22.97 0.68 0.87
C ALA A 30 22.38 0.99 -0.51
N SER A 31 21.04 0.97 -0.65
CA SER A 31 20.37 1.38 -1.86
C SER A 31 20.64 2.85 -2.16
N ARG A 32 20.51 3.24 -3.43
CA ARG A 32 20.70 4.63 -3.84
C ARG A 32 19.48 5.47 -3.45
N LEU A 33 19.71 6.77 -3.27
CA LEU A 33 18.69 7.75 -2.96
C LEU A 33 18.71 8.86 -4.00
N LEU A 34 17.61 8.99 -4.74
CA LEU A 34 17.33 10.16 -5.57
C LEU A 34 16.65 11.22 -4.70
N VAL A 35 17.15 12.46 -4.72
CA VAL A 35 16.51 13.59 -4.03
C VAL A 35 15.98 14.57 -5.06
N TYR A 36 14.69 14.87 -4.98
CA TYR A 36 14.03 15.88 -5.81
C TYR A 36 13.43 16.97 -4.92
N LYS A 37 13.94 18.20 -5.04
CA LYS A 37 13.54 19.33 -4.20
C LYS A 37 13.46 20.61 -5.03
N SER A 38 12.37 21.37 -4.86
CA SER A 38 12.20 22.69 -5.48
C SER A 38 12.41 22.69 -7.01
N GLY A 39 11.87 21.68 -7.71
CA GLY A 39 12.01 21.56 -9.17
C GLY A 39 13.40 21.11 -9.63
N ARG A 40 14.26 20.62 -8.74
CA ARG A 40 15.63 20.18 -9.08
C ARG A 40 15.85 18.75 -8.61
N ILE A 41 16.52 17.97 -9.45
CA ILE A 41 17.02 16.63 -9.12
C ILE A 41 18.46 16.84 -8.66
N ASP A 42 18.82 16.27 -7.51
CA ASP A 42 20.21 16.24 -7.08
C ASP A 42 21.00 15.30 -8.00
N THR A 43 22.00 15.85 -8.69
CA THR A 43 22.81 15.09 -9.65
C THR A 43 23.84 14.20 -8.97
N ASP A 44 24.24 14.56 -7.74
CA ASP A 44 25.18 13.79 -6.93
C ASP A 44 24.37 12.77 -6.12
N THR A 45 23.95 11.68 -6.79
CA THR A 45 23.08 10.67 -6.16
C THR A 45 23.72 10.12 -4.89
N ASP A 46 22.94 10.01 -3.81
CA ASP A 46 23.42 9.60 -2.50
C ASP A 46 23.00 8.16 -2.15
N GLN A 47 23.32 7.70 -0.95
CA GLN A 47 22.86 6.44 -0.38
C GLN A 47 21.69 6.67 0.58
N TYR A 48 20.82 5.67 0.67
CA TYR A 48 19.62 5.72 1.49
C TYR A 48 19.91 5.93 2.99
N ARG A 49 21.04 5.40 3.50
CA ARG A 49 21.54 5.66 4.86
C ARG A 49 21.74 7.14 5.22
N ASN A 50 21.78 8.02 4.22
CA ASN A 50 21.94 9.47 4.38
C ASN A 50 20.60 10.22 4.25
N LEU A 51 19.47 9.53 3.99
CA LEU A 51 18.12 10.11 3.96
C LEU A 51 17.84 11.12 5.09
N PRO A 52 18.21 10.86 6.37
CA PRO A 52 17.94 11.80 7.46
C PRO A 52 18.50 13.22 7.24
N GLN A 53 19.58 13.37 6.46
CA GLN A 53 20.23 14.66 6.29
C GLN A 53 19.43 15.66 5.45
N TYR A 54 18.57 15.15 4.57
CA TYR A 54 17.74 15.94 3.65
C TYR A 54 16.42 16.41 4.29
N LEU A 55 16.02 15.78 5.39
CA LEU A 55 14.77 16.05 6.08
C LEU A 55 14.93 17.25 7.03
N PRO A 56 13.93 18.16 7.09
CA PRO A 56 13.93 19.23 8.08
C PRO A 56 14.01 18.68 9.50
N GLU A 57 14.76 19.35 10.39
CA GLU A 57 14.72 19.04 11.82
C GLU A 57 13.31 19.23 12.38
N ARG A 58 12.97 18.48 13.43
CA ARG A 58 11.64 18.54 14.09
C ARG A 58 10.46 18.21 13.17
N SER A 59 10.72 17.45 12.10
CA SER A 59 9.69 16.90 11.21
C SER A 59 9.12 15.59 11.71
N LEU A 60 7.98 15.19 11.14
CA LEU A 60 7.32 13.91 11.41
C LEU A 60 7.41 13.00 10.18
N LEU A 61 7.88 11.76 10.38
CA LEU A 61 7.75 10.69 9.38
C LEU A 61 6.60 9.75 9.74
N VAL A 62 5.77 9.46 8.73
CA VAL A 62 4.61 8.59 8.88
C VAL A 62 4.86 7.29 8.13
N PHE A 63 4.83 6.17 8.86
CA PHE A 63 5.16 4.84 8.34
C PHE A 63 3.93 3.95 8.29
N ASN A 64 3.78 3.18 7.21
CA ASN A 64 2.80 2.09 7.14
C ASN A 64 3.37 0.84 7.80
N ASN A 65 2.80 0.40 8.93
CA ASN A 65 3.32 -0.72 9.74
C ASN A 65 2.71 -2.08 9.40
N THR A 66 2.13 -2.23 8.21
CA THR A 66 1.52 -3.48 7.78
C THR A 66 2.55 -4.58 7.61
N LYS A 67 2.16 -5.79 8.00
CA LYS A 67 2.92 -7.03 7.90
C LYS A 67 2.30 -7.88 6.80
N VAL A 68 3.13 -8.20 5.80
CA VAL A 68 2.78 -9.15 4.74
C VAL A 68 2.47 -10.52 5.33
N VAL A 69 1.33 -11.09 4.96
CA VAL A 69 0.95 -12.47 5.29
C VAL A 69 1.27 -13.41 4.13
N GLU A 70 1.46 -14.70 4.42
CA GLU A 70 1.73 -15.77 3.46
C GLU A 70 0.49 -16.14 2.61
N ALA A 71 -0.06 -15.16 1.91
CA ALA A 71 -1.35 -15.25 1.21
C ALA A 71 -1.36 -16.13 -0.05
N ARG A 72 -0.22 -16.74 -0.45
CA ARG A 72 -0.13 -17.58 -1.66
C ARG A 72 -0.22 -19.07 -1.31
N LEU A 73 -1.37 -19.67 -1.54
CA LEU A 73 -1.62 -21.09 -1.32
C LEU A 73 -1.41 -21.90 -2.61
N LEU A 74 -0.59 -22.94 -2.55
CA LEU A 74 -0.32 -23.84 -3.67
C LEU A 74 -1.02 -25.18 -3.45
N PHE A 75 -1.84 -25.58 -4.41
CA PHE A 75 -2.52 -26.87 -4.48
C PHE A 75 -1.98 -27.69 -5.66
N GLN A 76 -1.88 -29.00 -5.48
CA GLN A 76 -1.51 -29.93 -6.53
C GLN A 76 -2.60 -30.99 -6.68
N LYS A 77 -3.16 -31.10 -7.89
CA LYS A 77 -4.16 -32.10 -8.22
C LYS A 77 -3.52 -33.49 -8.35
N ALA A 78 -4.32 -34.54 -8.19
CA ALA A 78 -3.90 -35.92 -8.49
C ALA A 78 -3.36 -36.10 -9.92
N THR A 79 -3.82 -35.27 -10.87
CA THR A 79 -3.32 -35.25 -12.26
C THR A 79 -1.96 -34.55 -12.42
N GLY A 80 -1.34 -34.08 -11.33
CA GLY A 80 -0.10 -33.29 -11.33
C GLY A 80 -0.27 -31.81 -11.67
N ALA A 81 -1.48 -31.37 -12.05
CA ALA A 81 -1.75 -29.96 -12.35
C ALA A 81 -1.72 -29.11 -11.08
N ARG A 82 -1.00 -27.99 -11.14
CA ARG A 82 -0.91 -27.01 -10.05
C ARG A 82 -2.00 -25.96 -10.18
N ILE A 83 -2.66 -25.66 -9.06
CA ILE A 83 -3.56 -24.52 -8.89
C ILE A 83 -2.96 -23.64 -7.82
N GLU A 84 -2.93 -22.34 -8.10
CA GLU A 84 -2.42 -21.35 -7.17
C GLU A 84 -3.58 -20.44 -6.76
N ILE A 85 -3.77 -20.27 -5.45
CA ILE A 85 -4.76 -19.37 -4.88
C ILE A 85 -4.00 -18.27 -4.16
N PHE A 86 -4.14 -17.04 -4.63
CA PHE A 86 -3.60 -15.87 -3.97
C PHE A 86 -4.73 -15.14 -3.26
N CYS A 87 -4.75 -15.18 -1.93
CA CYS A 87 -5.75 -14.54 -1.08
C CYS A 87 -5.56 -13.02 -1.10
N LEU A 88 -6.57 -12.23 -1.47
CA LEU A 88 -6.45 -10.77 -1.64
C LEU A 88 -7.10 -9.99 -0.51
N GLU A 89 -8.40 -10.20 -0.32
CA GLU A 89 -9.24 -9.46 0.61
C GLU A 89 -10.37 -10.34 1.14
N PRO A 90 -10.81 -10.09 2.38
CA PRO A 90 -11.90 -10.84 2.98
C PRO A 90 -13.19 -10.68 2.18
N GLY A 91 -14.05 -11.69 2.21
CA GLY A 91 -15.40 -11.59 1.66
C GLY A 91 -16.22 -10.45 2.29
N PRO A 92 -17.28 -9.98 1.62
CA PRO A 92 -18.06 -8.81 2.04
C PRO A 92 -18.79 -8.98 3.38
N GLN A 93 -18.90 -10.20 3.90
CA GLN A 93 -19.49 -10.49 5.20
C GLN A 93 -18.64 -10.02 6.38
N TYR A 94 -17.35 -9.75 6.17
CA TYR A 94 -16.45 -9.35 7.24
C TYR A 94 -16.37 -7.82 7.36
N PRO A 95 -16.48 -7.26 8.57
CA PRO A 95 -16.41 -5.81 8.76
C PRO A 95 -15.00 -5.26 8.51
N ASP A 96 -13.97 -6.04 8.83
CA ASP A 96 -12.57 -5.65 8.75
C ASP A 96 -11.65 -6.87 8.56
N ILE A 97 -10.36 -6.63 8.29
CA ILE A 97 -9.40 -7.70 8.03
C ILE A 97 -9.00 -8.48 9.29
N THR A 98 -9.02 -7.83 10.47
CA THR A 98 -8.64 -8.47 11.73
C THR A 98 -9.68 -9.52 12.10
N SER A 99 -10.96 -9.15 12.06
CA SER A 99 -12.07 -10.08 12.32
C SER A 99 -12.12 -11.24 11.32
N ALA A 100 -11.71 -11.01 10.08
CA ALA A 100 -11.62 -12.06 9.06
C ALA A 100 -10.43 -13.00 9.28
N MET A 101 -9.27 -12.47 9.69
CA MET A 101 -8.05 -13.25 9.94
C MET A 101 -8.12 -14.13 11.20
N THR A 102 -8.97 -13.78 12.17
CA THR A 102 -9.16 -14.56 13.41
C THR A 102 -10.21 -15.66 13.30
N GLN A 103 -10.90 -15.79 12.16
CA GLN A 103 -11.87 -16.87 11.93
C GLN A 103 -11.22 -18.25 11.98
N THR A 104 -11.97 -19.23 12.47
CA THR A 104 -11.54 -20.64 12.55
C THR A 104 -12.47 -21.54 11.73
N GLY A 105 -11.95 -22.69 11.30
CA GLY A 105 -12.68 -23.72 10.55
C GLY A 105 -12.97 -23.39 9.08
N GLN A 106 -13.48 -22.18 8.77
CA GLN A 106 -13.71 -21.74 7.40
C GLN A 106 -13.69 -20.22 7.21
N VAL A 107 -13.32 -19.77 6.02
CA VAL A 107 -13.43 -18.36 5.58
C VAL A 107 -13.84 -18.25 4.11
N GLU A 108 -14.45 -17.13 3.75
CA GLU A 108 -14.58 -16.70 2.36
C GLU A 108 -13.57 -15.60 2.05
N TRP A 109 -12.85 -15.75 0.95
CA TRP A 109 -11.86 -14.79 0.52
C TRP A 109 -11.95 -14.52 -0.98
N LEU A 110 -11.72 -13.27 -1.38
CA LEU A 110 -11.54 -12.92 -2.78
C LEU A 110 -10.09 -13.19 -3.16
N CYS A 111 -9.89 -14.00 -4.20
CA CYS A 111 -8.59 -14.55 -4.58
C CYS A 111 -8.29 -14.33 -6.06
N LEU A 112 -7.00 -14.21 -6.42
CA LEU A 112 -6.55 -14.51 -7.79
C LEU A 112 -6.26 -16.01 -7.88
N VAL A 113 -6.65 -16.63 -9.00
CA VAL A 113 -6.45 -18.08 -9.21
C VAL A 113 -5.54 -18.32 -10.40
N GLY A 114 -4.29 -18.70 -10.12
CA GLY A 114 -3.36 -19.21 -11.12
C GLY A 114 -3.76 -20.60 -11.57
N GLY A 115 -3.90 -20.81 -12.88
CA GLY A 115 -4.37 -22.08 -13.43
C GLY A 115 -5.89 -22.29 -13.33
N ALA A 116 -6.68 -21.22 -13.17
CA ALA A 116 -8.14 -21.27 -13.03
C ALA A 116 -8.84 -22.14 -14.10
N SER A 117 -8.36 -22.12 -15.35
CA SER A 117 -8.91 -22.95 -16.44
C SER A 117 -8.83 -24.47 -16.18
N LYS A 118 -7.99 -24.90 -15.23
CA LYS A 118 -7.80 -26.29 -14.81
C LYS A 118 -8.61 -26.64 -13.56
N TRP A 119 -9.31 -25.68 -12.95
CA TRP A 119 -10.18 -25.89 -11.80
C TRP A 119 -11.64 -25.96 -12.28
N LYS A 120 -12.24 -27.15 -12.23
CA LYS A 120 -13.61 -27.36 -12.70
C LYS A 120 -14.63 -26.87 -11.64
N PRO A 121 -15.78 -26.31 -12.04
CA PRO A 121 -16.86 -25.99 -11.10
C PRO A 121 -17.27 -27.22 -10.28
N GLY A 122 -17.49 -27.05 -8.97
CA GLY A 122 -17.82 -28.13 -8.03
C GLY A 122 -16.65 -29.02 -7.62
N GLN A 123 -15.46 -28.86 -8.21
CA GLN A 123 -14.26 -29.57 -7.77
C GLN A 123 -13.70 -28.97 -6.47
N LEU A 124 -13.50 -29.81 -5.46
CA LEU A 124 -12.80 -29.45 -4.23
C LEU A 124 -11.29 -29.65 -4.41
N LEU A 125 -10.47 -28.72 -3.91
CA LEU A 125 -9.02 -28.84 -3.89
C LEU A 125 -8.52 -29.27 -2.52
N GLU A 126 -7.75 -30.35 -2.54
CA GLU A 126 -7.12 -31.09 -1.44
C GLU A 126 -5.70 -30.60 -1.07
N LYS A 127 -5.36 -30.27 0.17
CA LYS A 127 -3.96 -30.18 0.62
C LYS A 127 -3.79 -30.67 2.05
N GLU A 128 -3.02 -31.75 2.21
CA GLU A 128 -2.54 -32.19 3.53
C GLU A 128 -1.20 -31.53 3.86
N LEU A 129 -1.06 -31.10 5.12
CA LEU A 129 0.17 -30.52 5.66
C LEU A 129 0.31 -30.83 7.15
N PRO A 130 1.53 -30.74 7.73
CA PRO A 130 1.71 -30.87 9.17
C PRO A 130 0.99 -29.73 9.90
N GLY A 131 0.12 -30.07 10.85
CA GLY A 131 -0.54 -29.12 11.74
C GLY A 131 -0.08 -29.29 13.21
N PRO A 132 -0.48 -28.36 14.10
CA PRO A 132 -0.07 -28.38 15.51
C PRO A 132 -0.53 -29.63 16.28
N LYS A 133 -1.70 -30.18 15.93
CA LYS A 133 -2.34 -31.33 16.60
C LYS A 133 -2.32 -32.63 15.78
N GLY A 134 -1.65 -32.62 14.63
CA GLY A 134 -1.68 -33.73 13.67
C GLY A 134 -1.81 -33.25 12.22
N PRO A 135 -2.15 -34.15 11.29
CA PRO A 135 -2.36 -33.79 9.89
C PRO A 135 -3.48 -32.76 9.72
N LEU A 136 -3.14 -31.61 9.15
CA LEU A 136 -4.07 -30.57 8.78
C LEU A 136 -4.49 -30.78 7.32
N LEU A 137 -5.79 -30.84 7.08
CA LEU A 137 -6.40 -30.91 5.76
C LEU A 137 -6.97 -29.54 5.42
N LEU A 138 -6.31 -28.84 4.52
CA LEU A 138 -6.80 -27.59 3.94
C LEU A 138 -7.58 -27.91 2.66
N GLN A 139 -8.79 -27.40 2.57
CA GLN A 139 -9.65 -27.52 1.40
C GLN A 139 -9.96 -26.15 0.80
N ALA A 140 -10.09 -26.09 -0.52
CA ALA A 140 -10.55 -24.89 -1.22
C ALA A 140 -11.71 -25.22 -2.16
N ARG A 141 -12.79 -24.43 -2.06
CA ARG A 141 -13.99 -24.54 -2.89
C ARG A 141 -14.21 -23.25 -3.67
N TYR A 142 -14.34 -23.36 -4.98
CA TYR A 142 -14.75 -22.24 -5.83
C TYR A 142 -16.24 -21.94 -5.60
N LEU A 143 -16.56 -20.71 -5.17
CA LEU A 143 -17.93 -20.27 -4.97
C LEU A 143 -18.48 -19.57 -6.22
N ARG A 144 -17.80 -18.50 -6.66
CA ARG A 144 -18.22 -17.68 -7.79
C ARG A 144 -17.05 -16.91 -8.40
N LYS A 145 -17.24 -16.44 -9.64
CA LYS A 145 -16.30 -15.57 -10.34
C LYS A 145 -16.74 -14.13 -10.12
N GLU A 146 -15.80 -13.28 -9.75
CA GLU A 146 -15.94 -11.83 -9.68
C GLU A 146 -15.28 -11.19 -10.92
N PRO A 147 -15.48 -9.88 -11.19
CA PRO A 147 -14.93 -9.23 -12.39
C PRO A 147 -13.43 -9.45 -12.59
N ASP A 148 -12.64 -9.29 -11.52
CA ASP A 148 -11.18 -9.40 -11.54
C ASP A 148 -10.60 -10.41 -10.52
N SER A 149 -11.47 -11.21 -9.89
CA SER A 149 -11.08 -12.17 -8.84
C SER A 149 -12.05 -13.36 -8.77
N PHE A 150 -11.82 -14.24 -7.81
CA PHE A 150 -12.61 -15.45 -7.56
C PHE A 150 -12.96 -15.47 -6.07
N ALA A 151 -14.23 -15.63 -5.73
CA ALA A 151 -14.63 -15.88 -4.34
C ALA A 151 -14.40 -17.38 -4.03
N ILE A 152 -13.52 -17.63 -3.07
CA ILE A 152 -13.09 -18.97 -2.65
C ILE A 152 -13.47 -19.16 -1.18
N GLU A 153 -14.09 -20.29 -0.88
CA GLU A 153 -14.20 -20.76 0.50
C GLU A 153 -12.97 -21.63 0.81
N LEU A 154 -12.29 -21.31 1.90
CA LEU A 154 -11.19 -22.10 2.45
C LEU A 154 -11.67 -22.72 3.76
N SER A 155 -11.50 -24.03 3.93
CA SER A 155 -11.89 -24.75 5.14
C SER A 155 -10.79 -25.69 5.61
N TRP A 156 -10.70 -25.90 6.93
CA TRP A 156 -9.68 -26.76 7.54
C TRP A 156 -10.20 -27.50 8.78
N ASN A 157 -9.55 -28.61 9.12
CA ASN A 157 -9.99 -29.55 10.17
C ASN A 157 -9.40 -29.28 11.57
N ASP A 158 -9.07 -28.03 11.90
CA ASP A 158 -8.68 -27.59 13.26
C ASP A 158 -9.46 -26.32 13.63
N ASP A 159 -10.47 -26.47 14.49
CA ASP A 159 -11.40 -25.41 14.89
C ASP A 159 -10.79 -24.35 15.83
N GLN A 160 -9.56 -24.57 16.30
CA GLN A 160 -8.80 -23.62 17.11
C GLN A 160 -7.73 -22.88 16.31
N LEU A 161 -7.39 -23.36 15.11
CA LEU A 161 -6.41 -22.70 14.24
C LEU A 161 -7.10 -21.55 13.51
N SER A 162 -6.60 -20.34 13.69
CA SER A 162 -7.08 -19.15 12.98
C SER A 162 -6.66 -19.15 11.51
N PHE A 163 -7.36 -18.37 10.67
CA PHE A 163 -6.99 -18.22 9.27
C PHE A 163 -5.58 -17.62 9.09
N ALA A 164 -5.18 -16.67 9.95
CA ALA A 164 -3.82 -16.13 9.93
C ALA A 164 -2.76 -17.21 10.16
N GLU A 165 -2.94 -18.06 11.16
CA GLU A 165 -2.03 -19.17 11.46
C GLU A 165 -2.03 -20.21 10.33
N LEU A 166 -3.19 -20.48 9.74
CA LEU A 166 -3.31 -21.35 8.56
C LEU A 166 -2.48 -20.82 7.39
N LEU A 167 -2.56 -19.52 7.07
CA LEU A 167 -1.76 -18.92 6.01
C LEU A 167 -0.26 -19.05 6.30
N HIS A 168 0.14 -18.79 7.54
CA HIS A 168 1.54 -18.95 7.95
C HIS A 168 2.07 -20.38 7.74
N LEU A 169 1.25 -21.40 8.04
CA LEU A 169 1.61 -22.81 7.87
C LEU A 169 1.55 -23.29 6.41
N ALA A 170 0.53 -22.88 5.67
CA ALA A 170 0.19 -23.47 4.37
C ALA A 170 0.67 -22.65 3.16
N GLY A 171 0.93 -21.37 3.38
CA GLY A 171 1.13 -20.38 2.33
C GLY A 171 2.59 -20.03 2.06
N GLN A 172 2.76 -19.11 1.12
CA GLN A 172 4.04 -18.51 0.76
C GLN A 172 3.91 -17.00 0.69
N ILE A 173 5.01 -16.29 0.92
CA ILE A 173 5.05 -14.83 0.72
C ILE A 173 4.72 -14.51 -0.75
N PRO A 174 3.69 -13.72 -1.01
CA PRO A 174 3.32 -13.32 -2.36
C PRO A 174 4.28 -12.24 -2.86
N LEU A 175 5.31 -12.66 -3.61
CA LEU A 175 6.14 -11.70 -4.34
C LEU A 175 5.34 -11.10 -5.52
N PRO A 176 5.53 -9.81 -5.82
CA PRO A 176 4.92 -9.17 -6.98
C PRO A 176 5.22 -9.94 -8.28
N PRO A 177 4.31 -9.94 -9.27
CA PRO A 177 4.44 -10.73 -10.49
C PRO A 177 5.66 -10.34 -11.35
N TYR A 178 6.18 -9.12 -11.21
CA TYR A 178 7.39 -8.68 -11.89
C TYR A 178 8.69 -9.25 -11.27
N ILE A 179 8.63 -9.79 -10.06
CA ILE A 179 9.75 -10.53 -9.48
C ILE A 179 9.70 -11.96 -10.04
N LYS A 180 10.46 -12.21 -11.12
CA LYS A 180 10.45 -13.47 -11.88
C LYS A 180 11.23 -14.60 -11.20
N ARG A 181 11.01 -14.80 -9.91
CA ARG A 181 11.56 -15.92 -9.13
C ARG A 181 10.58 -16.39 -8.05
N SER A 182 10.76 -17.61 -7.59
CA SER A 182 10.05 -18.10 -6.41
C SER A 182 10.49 -17.37 -5.14
N ALA A 183 9.57 -17.27 -4.19
CA ALA A 183 9.90 -16.80 -2.84
C ALA A 183 10.88 -17.78 -2.19
N ALA A 184 11.95 -17.23 -1.62
CA ALA A 184 12.90 -17.95 -0.78
C ALA A 184 12.55 -17.72 0.70
N THR A 185 13.07 -18.56 1.61
CA THR A 185 12.86 -18.39 3.05
C THR A 185 13.28 -16.99 3.53
N ALA A 186 14.37 -16.45 2.98
CA ALA A 186 14.84 -15.10 3.31
C ALA A 186 13.81 -13.99 2.97
N ASP A 187 12.87 -14.21 2.03
CA ASP A 187 11.84 -13.21 1.71
C ASP A 187 10.83 -13.02 2.86
N GLN A 188 10.65 -14.00 3.75
CA GLN A 188 9.81 -13.83 4.95
C GLN A 188 10.29 -12.66 5.82
N GLU A 189 11.60 -12.46 5.89
CA GLU A 189 12.21 -11.33 6.60
C GLU A 189 12.48 -10.14 5.68
N ARG A 190 12.96 -10.40 4.45
CA ARG A 190 13.45 -9.36 3.53
C ARG A 190 12.34 -8.62 2.79
N TYR A 191 11.20 -9.27 2.53
CA TYR A 191 10.00 -8.64 1.98
C TYR A 191 9.10 -8.07 3.08
N GLN A 192 9.75 -7.51 4.11
CA GLN A 192 9.10 -6.90 5.26
C GLN A 192 9.95 -5.73 5.78
N THR A 193 9.29 -4.71 6.32
CA THR A 193 9.95 -3.63 7.04
C THR A 193 10.31 -4.08 8.46
N ILE A 194 11.36 -3.47 9.05
CA ILE A 194 11.81 -3.82 10.41
C ILE A 194 10.84 -3.40 11.52
N TYR A 195 9.76 -2.70 11.15
CA TYR A 195 8.74 -2.15 12.04
C TYR A 195 7.34 -2.69 11.68
N ALA A 196 7.24 -3.72 10.84
CA ALA A 196 5.97 -4.34 10.51
C ALA A 196 5.37 -5.06 11.72
N ARG A 197 4.09 -4.78 12.01
CA ARG A 197 3.37 -5.30 13.19
C ARG A 197 1.95 -5.76 12.86
N SER A 198 1.23 -5.04 12.02
CA SER A 198 -0.19 -5.31 11.76
C SER A 198 -0.39 -6.32 10.63
N GLU A 199 -0.78 -7.54 10.94
CA GLU A 199 -0.98 -8.62 9.96
C GLU A 199 -2.20 -8.37 9.09
N GLY A 200 -2.09 -8.70 7.80
CA GLY A 200 -3.25 -8.73 6.90
C GLY A 200 -3.00 -8.16 5.51
N SER A 201 -1.83 -7.59 5.23
CA SER A 201 -1.54 -7.09 3.89
C SER A 201 -0.92 -8.18 3.02
N VAL A 202 -1.17 -8.12 1.71
CA VAL A 202 -0.54 -9.04 0.74
C VAL A 202 0.66 -8.41 0.03
N ALA A 203 0.97 -7.15 0.34
CA ALA A 203 2.06 -6.41 -0.26
C ALA A 203 2.84 -5.64 0.80
N ALA A 204 4.17 -5.64 0.67
CA ALA A 204 5.01 -4.90 1.59
C ALA A 204 4.94 -3.39 1.30
N PRO A 205 5.01 -2.51 2.32
CA PRO A 205 5.30 -1.10 2.11
C PRO A 205 6.77 -0.94 1.69
N THR A 206 7.02 -1.10 0.39
CA THR A 206 8.35 -1.28 -0.20
C THR A 206 9.32 -0.13 0.04
N ALA A 207 8.82 1.10 0.13
CA ALA A 207 9.63 2.28 0.47
C ALA A 207 10.20 2.18 1.89
N GLY A 208 9.52 1.45 2.78
CA GLY A 208 9.95 1.16 4.13
C GLY A 208 11.07 0.13 4.25
N LEU A 209 11.32 -0.68 3.20
CA LEU A 209 12.25 -1.81 3.27
C LEU A 209 13.71 -1.38 3.44
N HIS A 210 14.02 -0.14 3.10
CA HIS A 210 15.36 0.44 3.18
C HIS A 210 15.74 0.91 4.59
N PHE A 211 14.75 1.07 5.48
CA PHE A 211 15.01 1.58 6.83
C PHE A 211 15.72 0.54 7.70
N THR A 212 16.74 1.01 8.41
CA THR A 212 17.52 0.26 9.39
C THR A 212 17.41 0.94 10.75
N GLN A 213 17.79 0.21 11.81
CA GLN A 213 17.86 0.79 13.15
C GLN A 213 18.82 2.00 13.20
N ALA A 214 19.92 1.95 12.45
CA ALA A 214 20.87 3.06 12.33
C ALA A 214 20.24 4.32 11.70
N ILE A 215 19.37 4.16 10.69
CA ILE A 215 18.61 5.31 10.14
C ILE A 215 17.67 5.88 11.20
N PHE A 216 16.98 5.04 11.97
CA PHE A 216 16.10 5.52 13.04
C PHE A 216 16.85 6.29 14.13
N GLU A 217 18.04 5.86 14.49
CA GLU A 217 18.91 6.59 15.43
C GLU A 217 19.34 7.95 14.87
N LYS A 218 19.74 8.02 13.59
CA LYS A 218 20.08 9.28 12.91
C LYS A 218 18.89 10.25 12.82
N LEU A 219 17.67 9.74 12.59
CA LEU A 219 16.45 10.55 12.59
C LEU A 219 16.19 11.13 14.00
N ALA A 220 16.27 10.28 15.03
CA ALA A 220 16.09 10.70 16.41
C ALA A 220 17.12 11.76 16.85
N ALA A 221 18.38 11.62 16.44
CA ALA A 221 19.43 12.60 16.71
C ALA A 221 19.17 13.99 16.08
N ARG A 222 18.33 14.05 15.03
CA ARG A 222 17.87 15.29 14.38
C ARG A 222 16.49 15.76 14.88
N HIS A 223 16.01 15.19 15.98
CA HIS A 223 14.68 15.43 16.54
C HIS A 223 13.53 15.16 15.56
N ILE A 224 13.74 14.25 14.61
CA ILE A 224 12.71 13.83 13.67
C ILE A 224 11.88 12.72 14.34
N THR A 225 10.59 12.99 14.55
CA THR A 225 9.66 12.07 15.21
C THR A 225 9.05 11.11 14.20
N ARG A 226 8.41 10.06 14.71
CA ARG A 226 7.81 9.00 13.89
C ARG A 226 6.43 8.67 14.42
N THR A 227 5.49 8.46 13.52
CA THR A 227 4.19 7.86 13.83
C THR A 227 3.87 6.76 12.83
N GLU A 228 2.99 5.85 13.23
CA GLU A 228 2.59 4.70 12.43
C GLU A 228 1.11 4.81 12.06
N VAL A 229 0.80 4.37 10.84
CA VAL A 229 -0.53 4.16 10.30
C VAL A 229 -0.60 2.75 9.70
N THR A 230 -1.81 2.23 9.52
CA THR A 230 -2.02 0.93 8.88
C THR A 230 -2.92 1.09 7.67
N LEU A 231 -2.47 0.58 6.52
CA LEU A 231 -3.27 0.42 5.30
C LEU A 231 -3.08 -0.98 4.74
N HIS A 232 -4.01 -1.89 5.00
CA HIS A 232 -3.94 -3.23 4.45
C HIS A 232 -4.24 -3.18 2.95
N VAL A 233 -3.18 -3.43 2.19
CA VAL A 233 -3.23 -3.44 0.74
C VAL A 233 -3.51 -4.85 0.24
N GLY A 234 -4.50 -4.98 -0.65
CA GLY A 234 -4.82 -6.20 -1.43
C GLY A 234 -4.01 -6.29 -2.75
N ALA A 235 -4.17 -7.36 -3.54
CA ALA A 235 -3.33 -7.56 -4.73
C ALA A 235 -3.63 -6.63 -5.91
N GLY A 236 -4.69 -5.82 -5.82
CA GLY A 236 -4.95 -4.76 -6.77
C GLY A 236 -3.73 -3.87 -7.04
N THR A 237 -2.90 -3.66 -6.02
CA THR A 237 -1.65 -2.90 -6.11
C THR A 237 -0.58 -3.54 -7.01
N PHE A 238 -0.71 -4.83 -7.34
CA PHE A 238 0.22 -5.52 -8.24
C PHE A 238 -0.19 -5.49 -9.71
N GLN A 239 -1.41 -5.04 -10.02
CA GLN A 239 -1.90 -5.07 -11.39
C GLN A 239 -1.70 -3.71 -12.08
N PRO A 240 -1.13 -3.70 -13.30
CA PRO A 240 -1.19 -2.53 -14.16
C PRO A 240 -2.63 -2.14 -14.46
N VAL A 241 -2.88 -0.85 -14.66
CA VAL A 241 -4.22 -0.38 -15.06
C VAL A 241 -4.46 -0.81 -16.51
N LYS A 242 -5.44 -1.69 -16.71
CA LYS A 242 -5.82 -2.19 -18.05
C LYS A 242 -6.79 -1.26 -18.77
N ALA A 243 -7.50 -0.41 -18.03
CA ALA A 243 -8.46 0.52 -18.59
C ALA A 243 -7.75 1.65 -19.36
N ALA A 244 -8.36 2.11 -20.45
CA ALA A 244 -7.79 3.20 -21.27
C ALA A 244 -7.79 4.55 -20.52
N THR A 245 -8.82 4.77 -19.70
CA THR A 245 -9.00 5.96 -18.86
C THR A 245 -9.20 5.58 -17.40
N MET A 246 -8.94 6.51 -16.49
CA MET A 246 -9.14 6.29 -15.07
C MET A 246 -10.62 6.22 -14.67
N GLU A 247 -11.53 6.82 -15.45
CA GLU A 247 -12.97 6.63 -15.26
C GLU A 247 -13.40 5.16 -15.33
N ALA A 248 -12.81 4.40 -16.26
CA ALA A 248 -13.10 2.98 -16.46
C ALA A 248 -12.26 2.06 -15.55
N HIS A 249 -11.37 2.62 -14.72
CA HIS A 249 -10.61 1.87 -13.74
C HIS A 249 -11.29 1.95 -12.37
N ASN A 250 -11.60 0.79 -11.78
CA ASN A 250 -12.05 0.71 -10.40
C ASN A 250 -10.84 0.57 -9.46
N MET A 251 -10.65 1.53 -8.58
CA MET A 251 -9.66 1.46 -7.51
C MET A 251 -10.05 0.38 -6.52
N HIS A 252 -9.08 -0.42 -6.12
CA HIS A 252 -9.30 -1.45 -5.12
C HIS A 252 -9.55 -0.83 -3.75
N LEU A 253 -10.43 -1.48 -2.99
CA LEU A 253 -10.73 -1.12 -1.62
C LEU A 253 -9.56 -1.52 -0.72
N GLU A 254 -9.16 -0.63 0.16
CA GLU A 254 -8.08 -0.87 1.13
C GLU A 254 -8.59 -0.54 2.54
N PHE A 255 -8.19 -1.33 3.54
CA PHE A 255 -8.61 -1.14 4.93
C PHE A 255 -7.62 -0.26 5.69
N ILE A 256 -8.12 0.83 6.26
CA ILE A 256 -7.41 1.73 7.16
C ILE A 256 -7.62 1.29 8.59
N ASP A 257 -6.53 1.26 9.36
CA ASP A 257 -6.56 1.15 10.82
C ASP A 257 -5.57 2.15 11.43
N VAL A 258 -6.11 3.22 12.02
CA VAL A 258 -5.33 4.35 12.55
C VAL A 258 -5.81 4.71 13.95
N THR A 259 -4.86 4.96 14.86
CA THR A 259 -5.18 5.40 16.22
C THR A 259 -5.47 6.90 16.29
N ALA A 260 -6.30 7.31 17.26
CA ALA A 260 -6.48 8.74 17.57
C ALA A 260 -5.15 9.44 17.91
N ILE A 261 -4.19 8.71 18.50
CA ILE A 261 -2.84 9.22 18.77
C ILE A 261 -2.13 9.59 17.47
N SER A 262 -2.13 8.72 16.46
CA SER A 262 -1.51 9.00 15.15
C SER A 262 -2.11 10.24 14.48
N ILE A 263 -3.43 10.46 14.60
CA ILE A 263 -4.10 11.66 14.06
C ILE A 263 -3.68 12.92 14.84
N ARG A 264 -3.54 12.84 16.17
CA ARG A 264 -3.02 13.95 16.99
C ARG A 264 -1.58 14.29 16.64
N GLU A 265 -0.73 13.31 16.38
CA GLU A 265 0.65 13.53 15.93
C GLU A 265 0.69 14.29 14.60
N LEU A 266 -0.17 13.92 13.63
CA LEU A 266 -0.32 14.67 12.38
C LEU A 266 -0.72 16.12 12.64
N LEU A 267 -1.73 16.35 13.49
CA LEU A 267 -2.19 17.70 13.86
C LEU A 267 -1.09 18.56 14.47
N GLN A 268 -0.29 17.99 15.38
CA GLN A 268 0.81 18.70 16.05
C GLN A 268 1.93 19.10 15.10
N HIS A 269 2.11 18.37 13.99
CA HIS A 269 3.22 18.57 13.05
C HIS A 269 2.78 19.21 11.72
N LEU A 270 1.54 19.71 11.60
CA LEU A 270 1.09 20.37 10.36
C LEU A 270 2.01 21.54 9.94
N ASP A 271 2.61 22.23 10.90
CA ASP A 271 3.58 23.31 10.66
C ASP A 271 5.03 22.79 10.54
N GLY A 272 5.32 21.58 11.05
CA GLY A 272 6.67 21.02 11.24
C GLY A 272 7.25 20.22 10.06
N HIS A 273 6.57 20.22 8.91
CA HIS A 273 6.79 19.28 7.79
C HIS A 273 6.48 17.82 8.14
N ILE A 274 5.55 17.24 7.38
CA ILE A 274 5.19 15.83 7.45
C ILE A 274 5.73 15.13 6.20
N THR A 275 6.40 14.01 6.40
CA THR A 275 6.92 13.14 5.33
C THR A 275 6.20 11.80 5.35
N ALA A 276 5.53 11.44 4.26
CA ALA A 276 4.96 10.12 4.09
C ALA A 276 6.05 9.13 3.66
N VAL A 277 6.13 7.97 4.31
CA VAL A 277 7.04 6.89 3.93
C VAL A 277 6.28 5.81 3.20
N GLY A 278 6.26 5.95 1.87
CA GLY A 278 5.53 5.10 0.95
C GLY A 278 4.21 5.71 0.49
N THR A 279 3.79 5.29 -0.70
CA THR A 279 2.52 5.71 -1.31
C THR A 279 1.30 5.26 -0.51
N THR A 280 1.40 4.16 0.23
CA THR A 280 0.35 3.69 1.16
C THR A 280 0.16 4.68 2.30
N SER A 281 1.24 5.10 2.97
CA SER A 281 1.18 6.12 4.01
C SER A 281 0.63 7.44 3.48
N LEU A 282 1.03 7.87 2.27
CA LEU A 282 0.48 9.09 1.66
C LEU A 282 -1.03 8.98 1.48
N ARG A 283 -1.52 7.88 0.89
CA ARG A 283 -2.96 7.66 0.70
C ARG A 283 -3.70 7.63 2.03
N THR A 284 -3.18 6.98 3.07
CA THR A 284 -3.81 6.98 4.39
C THR A 284 -3.94 8.39 4.95
N ILE A 285 -2.87 9.18 4.95
CA ILE A 285 -2.88 10.55 5.48
C ILE A 285 -3.88 11.43 4.73
N GLU A 286 -3.88 11.37 3.40
CA GLU A 286 -4.81 12.13 2.57
C GLU A 286 -6.27 11.65 2.75
N SER A 287 -6.49 10.35 2.93
CA SER A 287 -7.80 9.81 3.28
C SER A 287 -8.29 10.30 4.64
N LEU A 288 -7.42 10.41 5.66
CA LEU A 288 -7.79 10.99 6.96
C LEU A 288 -8.25 12.44 6.84
N TYR A 289 -7.60 13.23 5.97
CA TYR A 289 -8.08 14.58 5.65
C TYR A 289 -9.50 14.54 5.08
N TRP A 290 -9.77 13.72 4.08
CA TRP A 290 -11.10 13.67 3.45
C TRP A 290 -12.18 13.08 4.34
N LEU A 291 -11.84 12.14 5.23
CA LEU A 291 -12.75 11.64 6.26
C LEU A 291 -13.14 12.76 7.21
N GLY A 292 -12.17 13.60 7.61
CA GLY A 292 -12.43 14.82 8.38
C GLY A 292 -13.29 15.85 7.65
N VAL A 293 -13.13 15.99 6.33
CA VAL A 293 -14.01 16.83 5.50
C VAL A 293 -15.45 16.28 5.50
N LYS A 294 -15.62 14.95 5.42
CA LYS A 294 -16.96 14.35 5.52
C LYS A 294 -17.61 14.60 6.88
N THR A 295 -16.86 14.49 7.98
CA THR A 295 -17.39 14.78 9.33
C THR A 295 -17.70 16.26 9.54
N LEU A 296 -16.99 17.17 8.86
CA LEU A 296 -17.33 18.61 8.85
C LEU A 296 -18.63 18.89 8.09
N HIS A 297 -18.81 18.23 6.94
CA HIS A 297 -19.97 18.45 6.08
C HIS A 297 -21.23 17.79 6.63
N THR A 298 -21.08 16.60 7.22
CA THR A 298 -22.17 15.79 7.75
C THR A 298 -21.82 15.32 9.18
N PRO A 299 -22.04 16.15 10.23
CA PRO A 299 -21.66 15.80 11.60
C PRO A 299 -22.33 14.56 12.19
N GLU A 300 -23.51 14.20 11.67
CA GLU A 300 -24.27 13.01 12.08
C GLU A 300 -24.11 11.84 11.10
N LEU A 301 -23.03 11.82 10.30
CA LEU A 301 -22.72 10.73 9.37
C LEU A 301 -22.71 9.38 10.09
N ALA A 302 -23.33 8.37 9.48
CA ALA A 302 -23.32 7.02 10.05
C ALA A 302 -21.89 6.43 10.01
N PRO A 303 -21.47 5.65 11.02
CA PRO A 303 -20.16 4.98 11.05
C PRO A 303 -19.82 4.23 9.76
N GLU A 304 -20.80 3.55 9.16
CA GLU A 304 -20.65 2.73 7.97
C GLU A 304 -20.42 3.57 6.69
N GLU A 305 -20.85 4.83 6.71
CA GLU A 305 -20.68 5.79 5.62
C GLU A 305 -19.36 6.58 5.71
N LEU A 306 -18.66 6.48 6.84
CA LEU A 306 -17.37 7.12 7.07
C LEU A 306 -16.24 6.35 6.36
N THR A 307 -16.34 6.22 5.05
CA THR A 307 -15.37 5.60 4.14
C THR A 307 -14.95 6.61 3.07
N ILE A 308 -13.90 6.34 2.29
CA ILE A 308 -13.50 7.18 1.14
C ILE A 308 -13.69 6.42 -0.17
N GLY A 309 -14.59 6.90 -1.00
CA GLY A 309 -14.76 6.47 -2.38
C GLY A 309 -13.67 7.02 -3.30
N GLN A 310 -13.59 6.43 -4.49
CA GLN A 310 -12.55 6.75 -5.49
C GLN A 310 -12.53 8.23 -5.89
N TRP A 311 -13.71 8.85 -5.99
CA TRP A 311 -13.86 10.20 -6.53
C TRP A 311 -14.10 11.29 -5.47
N ASP A 312 -14.23 10.90 -4.19
CA ASP A 312 -14.60 11.80 -3.10
C ASP A 312 -13.71 13.05 -3.04
N ALA A 313 -12.40 12.89 -3.23
CA ALA A 313 -11.46 14.01 -3.19
C ALA A 313 -11.65 15.07 -4.28
N TYR A 314 -12.38 14.74 -5.33
CA TYR A 314 -12.68 15.62 -6.47
C TYR A 314 -14.11 16.17 -6.43
N GLU A 315 -14.96 15.60 -5.57
CA GLU A 315 -16.38 15.96 -5.43
C GLU A 315 -16.66 16.71 -4.13
N LEU A 316 -15.90 16.42 -3.07
CA LEU A 316 -16.03 17.07 -1.77
C LEU A 316 -15.43 18.49 -1.76
N PRO A 317 -15.95 19.40 -0.91
CA PRO A 317 -15.43 20.76 -0.81
C PRO A 317 -13.96 20.78 -0.35
N GLY A 318 -13.06 21.16 -1.26
CA GLY A 318 -11.61 21.19 -1.02
C GLY A 318 -11.08 22.46 -0.35
N HIS A 319 -11.91 23.26 0.33
CA HIS A 319 -11.52 24.55 0.93
C HIS A 319 -11.16 24.47 2.42
N TYR A 320 -11.42 23.34 3.07
CA TYR A 320 -11.08 23.15 4.48
C TYR A 320 -9.56 23.03 4.69
N THR A 321 -9.08 23.51 5.82
CA THR A 321 -7.68 23.34 6.22
C THR A 321 -7.46 21.93 6.76
N ALA A 322 -6.22 21.44 6.67
CA ALA A 322 -5.86 20.16 7.28
C ALA A 322 -6.15 20.11 8.79
N ASN A 323 -5.93 21.23 9.48
CA ASN A 323 -6.22 21.35 10.91
C ASN A 323 -7.73 21.17 11.19
N ALA A 324 -8.59 21.88 10.45
CA ALA A 324 -10.04 21.77 10.63
C ALA A 324 -10.55 20.35 10.36
N ALA A 325 -10.08 19.72 9.28
CA ALA A 325 -10.49 18.36 8.91
C ALA A 325 -10.07 17.33 9.97
N LEU A 326 -8.79 17.27 10.33
CA LEU A 326 -8.31 16.28 11.31
C LEU A 326 -8.89 16.52 12.72
N THR A 327 -9.12 17.77 13.11
CA THR A 327 -9.78 18.11 14.39
C THR A 327 -11.24 17.61 14.40
N SER A 328 -11.97 17.80 13.30
CA SER A 328 -13.34 17.29 13.18
C SER A 328 -13.38 15.76 13.23
N LEU A 329 -12.44 15.08 12.57
CA LEU A 329 -12.34 13.63 12.61
C LEU A 329 -12.09 13.13 14.04
N LEU A 330 -11.18 13.77 14.79
CA LEU A 330 -10.94 13.43 16.20
C LEU A 330 -12.17 13.65 17.07
N ALA A 331 -12.87 14.78 16.90
CA ALA A 331 -14.09 15.05 17.65
C ALA A 331 -15.20 14.03 17.34
N TYR A 332 -15.30 13.58 16.08
CA TYR A 332 -16.21 12.51 15.69
C TYR A 332 -15.85 11.19 16.38
N MET A 333 -14.57 10.80 16.36
CA MET A 333 -14.08 9.59 17.06
C MET A 333 -14.35 9.67 18.58
N GLU A 334 -14.12 10.83 19.20
CA GLU A 334 -14.38 11.06 20.61
C GLU A 334 -15.87 10.93 20.95
N LYS A 335 -16.76 11.54 20.15
CA LYS A 335 -18.23 11.41 20.31
C LYS A 335 -18.69 9.95 20.25
N LYS A 336 -18.00 9.11 19.47
CA LYS A 336 -18.28 7.67 19.32
C LYS A 336 -17.55 6.80 20.34
N GLY A 337 -16.65 7.36 21.14
CA GLY A 337 -15.81 6.61 22.09
C GLY A 337 -14.75 5.72 21.41
N TRP A 338 -14.28 6.11 20.22
CA TRP A 338 -13.32 5.32 19.44
C TRP A 338 -11.88 5.77 19.68
N GLU A 339 -11.03 4.84 20.10
CA GLU A 339 -9.58 5.06 20.15
C GLU A 339 -8.89 4.74 18.81
N ARG A 340 -9.54 3.94 17.97
CA ARG A 340 -9.07 3.50 16.65
C ARG A 340 -10.14 3.75 15.60
N LEU A 341 -9.71 4.23 14.44
CA LEU A 341 -10.54 4.40 13.26
C LEU A 341 -10.29 3.21 12.33
N LEU A 342 -11.28 2.31 12.26
CA LEU A 342 -11.34 1.21 11.30
C LEU A 342 -12.24 1.63 10.15
N THR A 343 -11.70 1.76 8.94
CA THR A 343 -12.48 2.20 7.78
C THR A 343 -11.85 1.71 6.47
N LYS A 344 -12.41 2.12 5.33
CA LYS A 344 -12.02 1.73 3.99
C LYS A 344 -11.74 2.95 3.12
N THR A 345 -10.83 2.79 2.17
CA THR A 345 -10.50 3.82 1.17
C THR A 345 -10.31 3.23 -0.21
N GLN A 346 -10.75 3.96 -1.23
CA GLN A 346 -10.45 3.74 -2.64
C GLN A 346 -9.79 4.98 -3.26
N LEU A 347 -9.22 5.87 -2.42
CA LEU A 347 -8.75 7.20 -2.84
C LEU A 347 -7.78 7.11 -4.04
N LEU A 348 -8.19 7.71 -5.16
CA LEU A 348 -7.32 7.89 -6.31
C LEU A 348 -6.58 9.22 -6.18
N ILE A 349 -5.25 9.16 -6.00
CA ILE A 349 -4.37 10.33 -6.11
C ILE A 349 -3.76 10.32 -7.52
N ALA A 350 -4.19 11.26 -8.36
CA ALA A 350 -3.74 11.38 -9.74
C ALA A 350 -3.53 12.87 -10.11
N PRO A 351 -2.82 13.18 -11.22
CA PRO A 351 -2.60 14.57 -11.63
C PRO A 351 -3.87 15.42 -11.64
N GLY A 352 -3.78 16.62 -11.07
CA GLY A 352 -4.94 17.45 -10.74
C GLY A 352 -5.36 17.37 -9.27
N TYR A 353 -4.88 16.38 -8.52
CA TYR A 353 -5.02 16.30 -7.07
C TYR A 353 -4.07 17.27 -6.34
N THR A 354 -4.56 17.95 -5.31
CA THR A 354 -3.76 18.81 -4.43
C THR A 354 -3.43 18.08 -3.13
N ILE A 355 -2.14 17.79 -2.90
CA ILE A 355 -1.65 17.21 -1.64
C ILE A 355 -1.95 18.14 -0.47
N ARG A 356 -2.67 17.62 0.54
CA ARG A 356 -3.21 18.42 1.65
C ARG A 356 -2.27 18.47 2.84
N ILE A 357 -1.63 17.36 3.17
CA ILE A 357 -0.85 17.22 4.41
C ILE A 357 0.65 17.02 4.14
N PRO A 358 1.14 15.91 3.55
CA PRO A 358 2.58 15.69 3.48
C PRO A 358 3.27 16.69 2.55
N LYS A 359 4.46 17.16 2.96
CA LYS A 359 5.33 18.03 2.17
C LYS A 359 6.46 17.26 1.48
N ALA A 360 6.71 16.04 1.93
CA ALA A 360 7.65 15.12 1.30
C ALA A 360 7.08 13.70 1.22
N LEU A 361 7.56 12.94 0.24
CA LEU A 361 7.25 11.55 0.00
C LEU A 361 8.56 10.79 -0.15
N VAL A 362 8.76 9.77 0.68
CA VAL A 362 9.76 8.74 0.47
C VAL A 362 9.10 7.60 -0.29
N THR A 363 9.62 7.20 -1.45
CA THR A 363 9.04 6.12 -2.26
C THR A 363 10.10 5.36 -3.07
N ASN A 364 9.70 4.28 -3.75
CA ASN A 364 10.51 3.62 -4.79
C ASN A 364 10.14 4.18 -6.18
N PHE A 365 10.81 3.69 -7.22
CA PHE A 365 10.33 3.82 -8.59
C PHE A 365 9.24 2.79 -8.91
N HIS A 366 8.20 3.21 -9.60
CA HIS A 366 6.99 2.41 -9.85
C HIS A 366 6.81 2.01 -11.32
N GLN A 367 6.07 0.94 -11.58
CA GLN A 367 5.83 0.46 -12.95
C GLN A 367 5.21 1.53 -13.86
N PRO A 368 5.52 1.52 -15.17
CA PRO A 368 4.76 2.31 -16.14
C PRO A 368 3.29 1.87 -16.09
N GLN A 369 2.39 2.79 -16.42
CA GLN A 369 0.95 2.55 -16.48
C GLN A 369 0.34 2.04 -15.16
N SER A 370 0.82 2.57 -14.04
CA SER A 370 0.35 2.22 -12.69
C SER A 370 -0.25 3.42 -11.96
N THR A 371 -1.20 3.15 -11.06
CA THR A 371 -1.78 4.17 -10.18
C THR A 371 -0.74 4.78 -9.22
N LEU A 372 0.31 4.03 -8.88
CA LEU A 372 1.43 4.54 -8.10
C LEU A 372 2.24 5.59 -8.87
N LEU A 373 2.41 5.42 -10.18
CA LEU A 373 3.03 6.44 -11.03
C LEU A 373 2.16 7.69 -11.15
N LEU A 374 0.83 7.54 -11.25
CA LEU A 374 -0.11 8.66 -11.20
C LEU A 374 0.01 9.43 -9.87
N LEU A 375 0.13 8.73 -8.75
CA LEU A 375 0.29 9.33 -7.43
C LEU A 375 1.61 10.12 -7.35
N VAL A 376 2.72 9.58 -7.86
CA VAL A 376 3.98 10.32 -7.94
C VAL A 376 3.83 11.54 -8.83
N ALA A 377 3.18 11.42 -10.00
CA ALA A 377 2.92 12.54 -10.90
C ALA A 377 2.03 13.62 -10.27
N ALA A 378 1.06 13.26 -9.45
CA ALA A 378 0.27 14.22 -8.66
C ALA A 378 1.14 14.95 -7.63
N PHE A 379 2.14 14.26 -7.06
CA PHE A 379 3.00 14.79 -6.01
C PHE A 379 4.07 15.76 -6.53
N VAL A 380 4.72 15.44 -7.65
CA VAL A 380 5.82 16.25 -8.23
C VAL A 380 5.43 17.05 -9.47
N GLY A 381 4.21 16.88 -9.97
CA GLY A 381 3.73 17.51 -11.20
C GLY A 381 4.37 16.91 -12.46
N ALA A 382 4.50 17.72 -13.51
CA ALA A 382 5.04 17.31 -14.82
C ALA A 382 6.48 16.78 -14.76
N ASP A 383 7.21 17.06 -13.68
CA ASP A 383 8.60 16.63 -13.48
C ASP A 383 8.77 15.14 -13.23
N TRP A 384 7.69 14.36 -13.02
CA TRP A 384 7.79 12.91 -12.83
C TRP A 384 8.56 12.23 -13.96
N ARG A 385 8.37 12.66 -15.23
CA ARG A 385 9.04 12.07 -16.38
C ARG A 385 10.54 12.33 -16.32
N ARG A 386 10.94 13.57 -16.03
CA ARG A 386 12.33 13.99 -15.87
C ARG A 386 13.05 13.23 -14.74
N ILE A 387 12.35 12.97 -13.64
CA ILE A 387 12.86 12.18 -12.51
C ILE A 387 13.14 10.73 -12.95
N TYR A 388 12.20 10.12 -13.66
CA TYR A 388 12.33 8.74 -14.12
C TYR A 388 13.37 8.59 -15.25
N ASP A 389 13.42 9.53 -16.19
CA ASP A 389 14.43 9.56 -17.25
C ASP A 389 15.84 9.70 -16.66
N PHE A 390 16.02 10.59 -15.68
CA PHE A 390 17.28 10.70 -14.95
C PHE A 390 17.64 9.39 -14.24
N ALA A 391 16.68 8.77 -13.55
CA ALA A 391 16.91 7.51 -12.85
C ALA A 391 17.35 6.38 -13.81
N LEU A 392 16.74 6.29 -14.99
CA LEU A 392 17.13 5.33 -16.03
C LEU A 392 18.54 5.61 -16.57
N GLN A 393 18.84 6.87 -16.90
CA GLN A 393 20.15 7.30 -17.38
C GLN A 393 21.26 7.05 -16.36
N GLN A 394 20.95 7.27 -15.08
CA GLN A 394 21.87 7.07 -13.97
C GLN A 394 21.85 5.64 -13.43
N GLU A 395 21.21 4.68 -14.10
CA GLU A 395 21.27 3.26 -13.74
C GLU A 395 20.67 2.89 -12.39
N PHE A 396 19.64 3.62 -11.94
CA PHE A 396 18.89 3.25 -10.74
C PHE A 396 18.17 1.91 -10.93
N ARG A 397 17.99 1.21 -9.81
CA ARG A 397 17.22 -0.03 -9.74
C ARG A 397 15.76 0.30 -9.38
N PHE A 398 14.82 -0.37 -10.03
CA PHE A 398 13.39 -0.04 -9.96
C PHE A 398 12.59 -1.05 -9.13
N LEU A 399 11.37 -0.65 -8.75
CA LEU A 399 10.35 -1.46 -8.06
C LEU A 399 10.75 -1.85 -6.62
N SER A 400 10.11 -2.90 -6.07
CA SER A 400 10.13 -3.23 -4.63
C SER A 400 11.50 -3.26 -3.97
N TYR A 401 12.47 -3.88 -4.62
CA TYR A 401 13.84 -4.07 -4.09
C TYR A 401 14.86 -3.10 -4.71
N GLY A 402 14.35 -2.13 -5.48
CA GLY A 402 15.15 -1.14 -6.18
C GLY A 402 15.74 -0.10 -5.25
N ASP A 403 15.94 1.08 -5.78
CA ASP A 403 16.45 2.24 -5.07
C ASP A 403 15.31 3.15 -4.60
N GLY A 404 15.63 4.12 -3.74
CA GLY A 404 14.69 5.03 -3.11
C GLY A 404 14.69 6.43 -3.72
N CYS A 405 13.58 7.13 -3.52
CA CYS A 405 13.36 8.53 -3.86
C CYS A 405 12.91 9.29 -2.61
N LEU A 406 13.45 10.48 -2.39
CA LEU A 406 12.89 11.51 -1.51
C LEU A 406 12.41 12.67 -2.39
N LEU A 407 11.09 12.83 -2.47
CA LEU A 407 10.43 13.83 -3.30
C LEU A 407 9.82 14.89 -2.39
N PHE A 408 10.06 16.17 -2.68
CA PHE A 408 9.37 17.29 -2.03
C PHE A 408 8.31 17.87 -2.96
N THR A 409 7.19 18.34 -2.38
CA THR A 409 6.18 19.03 -3.17
C THR A 409 6.76 20.30 -3.80
N PRO A 410 6.36 20.65 -5.05
CA PRO A 410 6.80 21.90 -5.68
C PRO A 410 6.36 23.13 -4.86
N PRO A 411 7.13 24.23 -4.87
CA PRO A 411 6.69 25.48 -4.27
C PRO A 411 5.38 25.96 -4.93
N ALA A 412 4.48 26.52 -4.14
CA ALA A 412 3.12 26.91 -4.55
C ALA A 412 3.05 27.83 -5.79
N SER A 413 4.14 28.50 -6.15
CA SER A 413 4.26 29.37 -7.33
C SER A 413 4.58 28.65 -8.65
N SER A 414 4.76 27.32 -8.63
CA SER A 414 5.14 26.51 -9.81
C SER A 414 3.99 25.67 -10.38
N ALA A 415 2.76 25.86 -9.90
CA ALA A 415 1.54 25.38 -10.57
C ALA A 415 1.28 26.21 -11.85
N GLY A 416 2.23 26.14 -12.78
CA GLY A 416 2.15 26.72 -14.11
C GLY A 416 1.18 25.92 -14.97
N THR A 417 0.38 26.66 -15.70
CA THR A 417 -0.63 26.28 -16.69
C THR A 417 -0.27 24.99 -17.45
N PRO A 418 -1.19 24.02 -17.56
CA PRO A 418 -0.98 22.90 -18.49
C PRO A 418 -0.90 23.46 -19.91
N ALA A 419 0.15 23.06 -20.63
CA ALA A 419 0.25 23.23 -22.08
C ALA A 419 -0.72 22.28 -22.80
#